data_AF-A0A2V7XH60-F1
#
_entry.id   AF-A0A2V7XH60-F1
#
_cell.length_a   1.000
_cell.length_b   1.000
_cell.length_c   1.000
_cell.angle_alpha   90.00
_cell.angle_beta   90.00
_cell.angle_gamma   90.00
#
_symmetry.space_group_name_H-M   'P 1'
#
loop_
_entity.id
_entity.type
_entity.pdbx_description
1 polymer ?
#
loop_
_entity_poly.entity_id
_entity_poly.type
_entity_poly.pdbx_seq_one_letter_code
_entity_poly.pdbx_strand_id
1 'polypeptide(L)'
;MDIRRDVPYGDGLSMDIYGAESDSAVVIVAGYAGNFKEMASAISKAQLIAASGLTAITYANRDPMADLRTLLQLLSTKKVGLWASSGNVPVALSAVMDQRVQCAALCYGYTFDAAAAAEKFGFVDACAGKSVDDLPDDVPLFIARAGSSDHDGESRERAARIRPAR
;
A
#
# COMPACT_ATOMS: atom_id res chain seq x y z
N MET A 1 2.86 -5.29 -24.13
CA MET A 1 3.14 -4.48 -22.93
C MET A 1 4.59 -4.69 -22.57
N ASP A 2 5.36 -3.62 -22.41
CA ASP A 2 6.77 -3.72 -22.02
C ASP A 2 6.88 -4.05 -20.53
N ILE A 3 7.84 -4.91 -20.17
CA ILE A 3 8.12 -5.29 -18.78
C ILE A 3 9.63 -5.31 -18.59
N ARG A 4 10.14 -4.43 -17.73
CA ARG A 4 11.53 -4.44 -17.29
C ARG A 4 11.59 -5.09 -15.91
N ARG A 5 12.23 -6.26 -15.84
CA ARG A 5 12.37 -7.05 -14.61
C ARG A 5 13.67 -6.71 -13.90
N ASP A 6 13.66 -6.84 -12.58
CA ASP A 6 14.83 -6.76 -11.71
C ASP A 6 15.67 -5.47 -11.87
N VAL A 7 14.99 -4.36 -12.12
CA VAL A 7 15.63 -3.04 -12.17
C VAL A 7 16.10 -2.68 -10.75
N PRO A 8 17.39 -2.41 -10.53
CA PRO A 8 17.89 -2.10 -9.19
C PRO A 8 17.33 -0.76 -8.70
N TYR A 9 16.95 -0.70 -7.43
CA TYR A 9 16.51 0.55 -6.78
C TYR A 9 17.12 0.79 -5.40
N GLY A 10 17.94 -0.15 -4.91
CA GLY A 10 18.65 -0.07 -3.64
C GLY A 10 19.67 -1.21 -3.51
N ASP A 11 20.40 -1.25 -2.40
CA ASP A 11 21.44 -2.27 -2.19
C ASP A 11 20.84 -3.68 -2.05
N GLY A 12 21.00 -4.50 -3.09
CA GLY A 12 20.42 -5.84 -3.20
C GLY A 12 18.90 -5.87 -3.39
N LEU A 13 18.28 -4.73 -3.75
CA LEU A 13 16.84 -4.61 -3.94
C LEU A 13 16.50 -4.30 -5.40
N SER A 14 15.43 -4.95 -5.90
CA SER A 14 14.99 -4.80 -7.27
C SER A 14 13.49 -4.56 -7.40
N MET A 15 13.12 -3.85 -8.47
CA MET A 15 11.75 -3.56 -8.86
C MET A 15 11.50 -4.06 -10.28
N ASP A 16 10.25 -4.41 -10.55
CA ASP A 16 9.75 -4.69 -11.88
C ASP A 16 8.88 -3.50 -12.33
N ILE A 17 9.07 -3.05 -13.57
CA ILE A 17 8.34 -1.95 -14.17
C ILE A 17 7.50 -2.49 -15.33
N TYR A 18 6.18 -2.25 -15.27
CA TYR A 18 5.19 -2.70 -16.23
C TYR A 18 4.61 -1.50 -16.97
N GLY A 19 4.55 -1.57 -18.31
CA GLY A 19 4.07 -0.49 -19.17
C GLY A 19 5.20 0.38 -19.73
N ALA A 20 4.82 1.39 -20.52
CA ALA A 20 5.78 2.31 -21.12
C ALA A 20 6.38 3.26 -20.08
N GLU A 21 7.51 3.91 -20.43
CA GLU A 21 8.01 5.06 -19.66
C GLU A 21 6.97 6.18 -19.67
N SER A 22 6.77 6.77 -18.49
CA SER A 22 5.81 7.85 -18.25
C SER A 22 6.32 8.74 -17.11
N ASP A 23 5.86 10.00 -17.12
CA ASP A 23 6.08 10.94 -16.02
C ASP A 23 5.29 10.55 -14.76
N SER A 24 4.36 9.59 -14.85
CA SER A 24 3.56 9.11 -13.73
C SER A 24 3.71 7.61 -13.54
N ALA A 25 3.73 7.16 -12.28
CA ALA A 25 3.83 5.75 -11.93
C ALA A 25 2.91 5.40 -10.76
N VAL A 26 2.44 4.16 -10.73
CA VAL A 26 1.71 3.58 -9.60
C VAL A 26 2.60 2.55 -8.93
N VAL A 27 2.95 2.78 -7.67
CA VAL A 27 3.68 1.80 -6.85
C VAL A 27 2.66 0.91 -6.14
N ILE A 28 2.77 -0.39 -6.37
CA ILE A 28 1.99 -1.41 -5.66
C ILE A 28 2.75 -1.72 -4.36
N VAL A 29 2.27 -1.17 -3.25
CA VAL A 29 2.97 -1.17 -1.97
C VAL A 29 2.98 -2.57 -1.37
N ALA A 30 4.13 -2.95 -0.80
CA ALA A 30 4.35 -4.20 -0.07
C ALA A 30 4.54 -3.90 1.42
N GLY A 31 3.66 -4.41 2.27
CA GLY A 31 3.70 -4.26 3.73
C GLY A 31 4.44 -5.40 4.46
N TYR A 32 4.92 -6.39 3.70
CA TYR A 32 5.62 -7.57 4.19
C TYR A 32 7.02 -7.59 3.58
N ALA A 33 8.01 -7.99 4.38
CA ALA A 33 9.34 -8.29 3.89
C ALA A 33 9.31 -9.47 2.91
N GLY A 34 10.08 -9.36 1.84
CA GLY A 34 10.26 -10.43 0.86
C GLY A 34 10.02 -10.00 -0.58
N ASN A 35 9.79 -11.00 -1.43
CA ASN A 35 9.76 -10.84 -2.87
C ASN A 35 8.32 -10.64 -3.41
N PHE A 36 7.67 -9.57 -2.95
CA PHE A 36 6.26 -9.28 -3.28
C PHE A 36 6.02 -9.18 -4.80
N LYS A 37 7.00 -8.67 -5.56
CA LYS A 37 6.93 -8.57 -7.03
C LYS A 37 6.77 -9.91 -7.77
N GLU A 38 7.12 -11.03 -7.14
CA GLU A 38 6.93 -12.38 -7.72
C GLU A 38 5.55 -12.98 -7.39
N MET A 39 4.77 -12.36 -6.51
CA MET A 39 3.43 -12.85 -6.21
C MET A 39 2.52 -12.68 -7.42
N ALA A 40 1.82 -13.75 -7.81
CA ALA A 40 0.89 -13.72 -8.94
C ALA A 40 -0.16 -12.60 -8.83
N SER A 41 -0.60 -12.27 -7.60
CA SER A 41 -1.50 -11.15 -7.34
C SER A 41 -0.89 -9.80 -7.66
N ALA A 42 0.38 -9.57 -7.31
CA ALA A 42 1.12 -8.35 -7.60
C ALA A 42 1.34 -8.22 -9.12
N ILE A 43 1.80 -9.30 -9.77
CA ILE A 43 2.00 -9.34 -11.24
C ILE A 43 0.69 -9.04 -11.97
N SER A 44 -0.40 -9.71 -11.60
CA SER A 44 -1.71 -9.52 -12.24
C SER A 44 -2.22 -8.08 -12.05
N LYS A 45 -2.01 -7.50 -10.87
CA LYS A 45 -2.38 -6.11 -10.59
C LYS A 45 -1.54 -5.12 -11.41
N ALA A 46 -0.24 -5.34 -11.50
CA ALA A 46 0.66 -4.50 -12.28
C ALA A 46 0.32 -4.55 -13.78
N GLN A 47 0.02 -5.73 -14.31
CA GLN A 47 -0.46 -5.91 -15.68
C GLN A 47 -1.78 -5.19 -15.93
N LEU A 48 -2.73 -5.25 -14.99
CA LEU A 48 -4.01 -4.54 -15.12
C LEU A 48 -3.81 -3.00 -15.16
N ILE A 49 -3.00 -2.46 -14.25
CA ILE A 49 -2.68 -1.02 -14.21
C ILE A 49 -1.93 -0.60 -15.50
N ALA A 50 -1.02 -1.43 -15.97
CA ALA A 50 -0.30 -1.16 -17.21
C ALA A 50 -1.20 -1.25 -18.46
N ALA A 51 -2.14 -2.19 -18.49
CA ALA A 51 -3.15 -2.29 -19.54
C ALA A 51 -4.12 -1.08 -19.54
N SER A 52 -4.31 -0.41 -18.40
CA SER A 52 -5.05 0.85 -18.32
C SER A 52 -4.25 2.09 -18.74
N GLY A 53 -3.04 1.92 -19.29
CA GLY A 53 -2.21 3.01 -19.81
C GLY A 53 -1.33 3.72 -18.78
N LEU A 54 -1.12 3.14 -17.60
CA LEU A 54 -0.25 3.70 -16.55
C LEU A 54 1.05 2.90 -16.42
N THR A 55 2.12 3.49 -15.88
CA THR A 55 3.29 2.71 -15.48
C THR A 55 3.02 2.10 -14.10
N ALA A 56 3.18 0.78 -13.95
CA ALA A 56 3.06 0.10 -12.66
C ALA A 56 4.41 -0.41 -12.17
N ILE A 57 4.66 -0.29 -10.86
CA ILE A 57 5.89 -0.72 -10.22
C ILE A 57 5.55 -1.70 -9.10
N THR A 58 6.18 -2.87 -9.11
CA THR A 58 6.22 -3.81 -7.99
C THR A 58 7.66 -3.98 -7.55
N TYR A 59 7.92 -4.26 -6.28
CA TYR A 59 9.28 -4.34 -5.76
C TYR A 59 9.43 -5.46 -4.72
N ALA A 60 10.67 -5.94 -4.58
CA ALA A 60 11.09 -6.73 -3.43
C ALA A 60 11.58 -5.78 -2.35
N ASN A 61 11.37 -6.10 -1.07
CA ASN A 61 11.85 -5.31 0.06
C ASN A 61 12.34 -6.21 1.20
N ARG A 62 13.12 -5.65 2.10
CA ARG A 62 13.55 -6.24 3.38
C ARG A 62 12.92 -5.50 4.56
N ASP A 63 12.89 -4.17 4.48
CA ASP A 63 12.19 -3.30 5.42
C ASP A 63 11.09 -2.56 4.64
N PRO A 64 9.80 -2.93 4.82
CA PRO A 64 8.70 -2.35 4.08
C PRO A 64 8.65 -0.81 4.07
N MET A 65 8.99 -0.16 5.19
CA MET A 65 8.93 1.29 5.31
C MET A 65 10.17 1.96 4.72
N ALA A 66 11.36 1.50 5.12
CA ALA A 66 12.61 2.11 4.69
C ALA A 66 12.85 1.90 3.18
N ASP A 67 12.49 0.74 2.65
CA ASP A 67 12.70 0.43 1.24
C ASP A 67 11.65 1.10 0.35
N LEU A 68 10.39 1.25 0.81
CA LEU A 68 9.42 2.08 0.10
C LEU A 68 9.89 3.54 0.04
N ARG A 69 10.41 4.09 1.15
CA ARG A 69 10.98 5.45 1.15
C ARG A 69 12.12 5.57 0.14
N THR A 70 13.03 4.60 0.11
CA THR A 70 14.15 4.55 -0.84
C THR A 70 13.65 4.53 -2.29
N LEU A 71 12.65 3.69 -2.58
CA LEU A 71 12.03 3.62 -3.90
C LEU A 71 11.37 4.96 -4.29
N LEU A 72 10.62 5.59 -3.38
CA LEU A 72 9.96 6.87 -3.65
C LEU A 72 10.97 8.01 -3.87
N GLN A 73 12.10 8.00 -3.17
CA GLN A 73 13.20 8.95 -3.40
C GLN A 73 13.79 8.80 -4.80
N LEU A 74 14.01 7.56 -5.26
CA LEU A 74 14.45 7.29 -6.63
C LEU A 74 13.43 7.80 -7.67
N LEU A 75 12.15 7.74 -7.35
CA LEU A 75 11.05 8.18 -8.21
C LEU A 75 10.66 9.65 -8.00
N SER A 76 11.46 10.45 -7.28
CA SER A 76 11.12 11.82 -6.87
C SER A 76 10.80 12.80 -8.02
N THR A 77 11.25 12.51 -9.24
CA THR A 77 10.93 13.30 -10.44
C THR A 77 9.62 12.89 -11.12
N LYS A 78 9.00 11.78 -10.71
CA LYS A 78 7.73 11.28 -11.25
C LYS A 78 6.55 11.66 -10.36
N LYS A 79 5.37 11.73 -10.96
CA LYS A 79 4.07 11.79 -10.28
C LYS A 79 3.69 10.39 -9.79
N VAL A 80 3.91 10.11 -8.51
CA VAL A 80 3.68 8.77 -7.96
C VAL A 80 2.32 8.67 -7.28
N GLY A 81 1.51 7.71 -7.71
CA GLY A 81 0.34 7.22 -6.98
C GLY A 81 0.65 5.91 -6.25
N LEU A 82 -0.06 5.63 -5.16
CA LEU A 82 0.08 4.38 -4.42
C LEU A 82 -1.15 3.49 -4.60
N TRP A 83 -0.93 2.19 -4.76
CA TRP A 83 -1.98 1.19 -4.63
C TRP A 83 -1.59 0.19 -3.54
N ALA A 84 -2.49 -0.06 -2.61
CA ALA A 84 -2.23 -0.98 -1.51
C ALA A 84 -3.50 -1.74 -1.12
N SER A 85 -3.30 -2.94 -0.58
CA SER A 85 -4.41 -3.75 -0.11
C SER A 85 -4.06 -4.59 1.11
N SER A 86 -5.06 -4.92 1.95
CA SER A 86 -4.85 -5.73 3.16
C SER A 86 -3.75 -5.14 4.07
N GLY A 87 -2.86 -5.97 4.62
CA GLY A 87 -1.69 -5.58 5.44
C GLY A 87 -0.66 -4.69 4.74
N ASN A 88 -0.81 -4.39 3.44
CA ASN A 88 0.03 -3.39 2.77
C ASN A 88 -0.45 -1.95 2.99
N VAL A 89 -1.70 -1.77 3.43
CA VAL A 89 -2.31 -0.44 3.59
C VAL A 89 -1.60 0.40 4.67
N PRO A 90 -1.22 -0.11 5.86
CA PRO A 90 -0.54 0.72 6.86
C PRO A 90 0.74 1.36 6.33
N VAL A 91 1.54 0.62 5.56
CA VAL A 91 2.78 1.14 4.95
C VAL A 91 2.47 2.23 3.94
N ALA A 92 1.50 2.02 3.05
CA ALA A 92 1.07 3.02 2.08
C ALA A 92 0.50 4.28 2.74
N LEU A 93 -0.28 4.11 3.80
CA LEU A 93 -0.89 5.19 4.56
C LEU A 93 0.18 6.03 5.29
N SER A 94 1.20 5.38 5.89
CA SER A 94 2.33 6.11 6.46
C SER A 94 3.10 6.91 5.40
N ALA A 95 3.25 6.36 4.19
CA ALA A 95 3.92 7.04 3.09
C ALA A 95 3.11 8.23 2.56
N VAL A 96 1.78 8.15 2.56
CA VAL A 96 0.90 9.29 2.26
C VAL A 96 1.15 10.45 3.23
N MET A 97 1.37 10.16 4.52
CA MET A 97 1.61 11.19 5.55
C MET A 97 3.02 11.77 5.47
N ASP A 98 4.02 10.93 5.16
CA ASP A 98 5.43 11.31 5.31
C ASP A 98 6.14 11.64 3.99
N GLN A 99 5.54 11.33 2.84
CA GLN A 99 6.17 11.41 1.52
C GLN A 99 5.29 12.15 0.51
N ARG A 100 5.92 12.72 -0.53
CA ARG A 100 5.20 13.39 -1.61
C ARG A 100 4.65 12.37 -2.60
N VAL A 101 3.37 12.01 -2.44
CA VAL A 101 2.61 11.20 -3.40
C VAL A 101 1.42 11.99 -3.94
N GLN A 102 0.90 11.62 -5.11
CA GLN A 102 -0.15 12.35 -5.81
C GLN A 102 -1.55 11.84 -5.49
N CYS A 103 -1.68 10.57 -5.10
CA CYS A 103 -2.92 9.94 -4.67
C CYS A 103 -2.64 8.55 -4.10
N ALA A 104 -3.62 7.98 -3.41
CA ALA A 104 -3.56 6.58 -3.00
C ALA A 104 -4.92 5.87 -3.15
N ALA A 105 -4.87 4.61 -3.59
CA ALA A 105 -6.00 3.69 -3.59
C ALA A 105 -5.74 2.58 -2.55
N LEU A 106 -6.53 2.58 -1.47
CA LEU A 106 -6.40 1.70 -0.32
C LEU A 106 -7.59 0.73 -0.31
N CYS A 107 -7.31 -0.55 -0.56
CA CYS A 107 -8.33 -1.57 -0.76
C CYS A 107 -8.34 -2.58 0.39
N TYR A 108 -9.44 -2.66 1.12
CA TYR A 108 -9.76 -3.66 2.16
C TYR A 108 -8.61 -3.92 3.14
N GLY A 109 -7.91 -2.87 3.56
CA GLY A 109 -6.76 -2.97 4.46
C GLY A 109 -6.99 -2.42 5.85
N TYR A 110 -6.06 -2.77 6.73
CA TYR A 110 -5.96 -2.21 8.08
C TYR A 110 -5.47 -0.75 7.99
N THR A 111 -6.00 0.10 8.86
CA THR A 111 -5.66 1.54 8.86
C THR A 111 -4.87 1.89 10.13
N PHE A 112 -5.47 2.62 11.07
CA PHE A 112 -4.82 3.09 12.29
C PHE A 112 -4.84 2.08 13.44
N ASP A 113 -5.69 1.06 13.33
CA ASP A 113 -5.96 0.01 14.32
C ASP A 113 -5.38 -1.34 13.88
N ALA A 114 -4.10 -1.35 13.49
CA ALA A 114 -3.49 -2.49 12.83
C ALA A 114 -2.62 -3.36 13.75
N ALA A 115 -2.26 -2.92 14.97
CA ALA A 115 -1.26 -3.57 15.83
C ALA A 115 -1.50 -5.08 16.04
N ALA A 116 -2.69 -5.48 16.49
CA ALA A 116 -3.00 -6.89 16.75
C ALA A 116 -2.98 -7.74 15.46
N ALA A 117 -3.43 -7.17 14.34
CA ALA A 117 -3.39 -7.84 13.04
C ALA A 117 -1.97 -7.92 12.49
N ALA A 118 -1.16 -6.89 12.67
CA ALA A 118 0.25 -6.84 12.28
C ALA A 118 1.03 -7.93 13.01
N GLU A 119 0.85 -8.05 14.33
CA GLU A 119 1.44 -9.12 15.13
C GLU A 119 1.02 -10.51 14.63
N LYS A 120 -0.26 -10.70 14.36
CA LYS A 120 -0.81 -12.00 13.92
C LYS A 120 -0.36 -12.41 12.52
N PHE A 121 -0.31 -11.47 11.57
CA PHE A 121 -0.13 -11.76 10.15
C PHE A 121 1.27 -11.41 9.63
N GLY A 122 2.09 -10.68 10.38
CA GLY A 122 3.49 -10.39 10.06
C GLY A 122 3.72 -9.24 9.08
N PHE A 123 2.75 -8.34 8.89
CA PHE A 123 2.99 -7.06 8.20
C PHE A 123 3.43 -5.97 9.18
N VAL A 124 3.99 -4.89 8.67
CA VAL A 124 4.43 -3.75 9.49
C VAL A 124 3.26 -2.84 9.88
N ASP A 125 3.10 -2.59 11.18
CA ASP A 125 2.20 -1.54 11.70
C ASP A 125 2.83 -0.14 11.55
N ALA A 126 2.86 0.36 10.32
CA ALA A 126 3.52 1.62 9.98
C ALA A 126 2.73 2.87 10.42
N CYS A 127 1.53 2.70 10.96
CA CYS A 127 0.69 3.79 11.45
C CYS A 127 0.59 3.82 12.98
N ALA A 128 1.42 3.05 13.70
CA ALA A 128 1.47 3.09 15.16
C ALA A 128 1.67 4.51 15.70
N GLY A 129 0.73 4.97 16.53
CA GLY A 129 0.73 6.32 17.09
C GLY A 129 0.28 7.44 16.14
N LYS A 130 -0.10 7.12 14.90
CA LYS A 130 -0.68 8.07 13.93
C LYS A 130 -2.20 8.00 13.94
N SER A 131 -2.83 9.01 13.35
CA SER A 131 -4.27 9.23 13.31
C SER A 131 -4.70 9.88 11.99
N VAL A 132 -6.02 10.05 11.81
CA VAL A 132 -6.58 10.76 10.65
C VAL A 132 -6.08 12.21 10.58
N ASP A 133 -5.77 12.82 11.72
CA ASP A 133 -5.27 14.20 11.80
C ASP A 133 -3.85 14.36 11.23
N ASP A 134 -3.13 13.25 11.05
CA ASP A 134 -1.80 13.24 10.42
C ASP A 134 -1.88 13.16 8.88
N LEU A 135 -3.08 13.00 8.31
CA LEU A 135 -3.25 12.94 6.86
C LEU A 135 -3.13 14.34 6.22
N PRO A 136 -2.48 14.45 5.06
CA PRO A 136 -2.45 15.70 4.31
C PRO A 136 -3.82 16.01 3.70
N ASP A 137 -4.21 17.28 3.71
CA ASP A 137 -5.50 17.75 3.18
C ASP A 137 -5.57 17.74 1.64
N ASP A 138 -4.43 17.63 0.96
CA ASP A 138 -4.31 17.82 -0.49
C ASP A 138 -4.01 16.53 -1.28
N VAL A 139 -3.89 15.37 -0.61
CA VAL A 139 -3.67 14.08 -1.27
C VAL A 139 -5.00 13.34 -1.43
N PRO A 140 -5.51 13.12 -2.66
CA PRO A 140 -6.71 12.34 -2.89
C PRO A 140 -6.57 10.88 -2.47
N LEU A 141 -7.51 10.41 -1.64
CA LEU A 141 -7.57 9.03 -1.15
C LEU A 141 -8.84 8.33 -1.65
N PHE A 142 -8.68 7.18 -2.27
CA PHE A 142 -9.76 6.23 -2.51
C PHE A 142 -9.67 5.10 -1.49
N ILE A 143 -10.70 4.93 -0.66
CA ILE A 143 -10.75 3.87 0.35
C ILE A 143 -11.92 2.94 0.04
N ALA A 144 -11.62 1.68 -0.24
CA ALA A 144 -12.63 0.62 -0.34
C ALA A 144 -12.48 -0.31 0.85
N ARG A 145 -13.56 -0.63 1.56
CA ARG A 145 -13.56 -1.63 2.64
C ARG A 145 -14.29 -2.90 2.21
N ALA A 146 -13.82 -4.05 2.70
CA ALA A 146 -14.62 -5.26 2.62
C ALA A 146 -15.80 -5.12 3.60
N GLY A 147 -17.02 -5.37 3.14
CA GLY A 147 -18.22 -5.11 3.95
C GLY A 147 -18.41 -6.07 5.14
N SER A 148 -17.85 -7.28 5.06
CA SER A 148 -18.02 -8.35 6.05
C SER A 148 -16.74 -9.15 6.25
N SER A 149 -15.59 -8.48 6.38
CA SER A 149 -14.40 -9.19 6.86
C SER A 149 -14.70 -9.72 8.26
N ASP A 150 -14.65 -11.04 8.48
CA ASP A 150 -14.74 -11.65 9.83
C ASP A 150 -13.61 -11.22 10.78
N HIS A 151 -12.78 -10.28 10.33
CA HIS A 151 -11.74 -9.60 11.10
C HIS A 151 -12.34 -8.41 11.89
N ASP A 152 -13.63 -8.09 11.68
CA ASP A 152 -14.38 -7.02 12.34
C ASP A 152 -14.99 -7.42 13.71
N GLY A 153 -14.55 -8.55 14.29
CA GLY A 153 -15.17 -9.15 15.49
C GLY A 153 -15.36 -8.18 16.65
N GLU A 154 -14.43 -7.26 16.87
CA GLU A 154 -14.51 -6.26 17.95
C GLU A 154 -15.50 -5.11 17.66
N SER A 155 -15.70 -4.76 16.39
CA SER A 155 -16.61 -3.67 16.00
C SER A 155 -18.08 -4.05 16.16
N ARG A 156 -18.42 -5.33 15.97
CA ARG A 156 -19.80 -5.84 16.12
C ARG A 156 -20.24 -5.89 17.58
N GLU A 157 -19.33 -6.20 18.51
CA GLU A 157 -19.63 -6.28 19.94
C GLU A 157 -19.93 -4.91 20.55
N ARG A 158 -19.24 -3.85 20.07
CA ARG A 158 -19.49 -2.46 20.48
C ARG A 158 -20.84 -1.94 19.99
N ALA A 159 -21.25 -2.30 18.77
CA ALA A 159 -22.56 -1.94 18.22
C ALA A 159 -23.73 -2.68 18.91
N ALA A 160 -23.51 -3.91 19.38
CA ALA A 160 -24.51 -4.67 20.13
C ALA A 160 -24.79 -4.08 21.52
N ARG A 161 -23.80 -3.43 22.16
CA ARG A 161 -23.96 -2.78 23.49
C ARG A 161 -24.69 -1.42 23.45
N ILE A 162 -24.88 -0.83 22.27
CA ILE A 162 -25.47 0.52 22.12
C ILE A 162 -26.96 0.46 21.76
N ARG A 163 -27.54 -0.73 21.53
CA ARG A 163 -29.00 -0.83 21.33
C ARG A 163 -29.71 -0.67 22.68
N PRO A 164 -30.55 0.36 22.87
CA PRO A 164 -31.43 0.39 24.04
C PRO A 164 -32.39 -0.79 23.94
N ALA A 165 -32.60 -1.48 25.06
CA ALA A 165 -33.64 -2.49 25.18
C ALA A 165 -34.98 -1.87 24.76
N ARG A 166 -35.66 -2.52 23.80
CA ARG A 166 -37.05 -2.21 23.50
C ARG A 166 -37.96 -2.85 24.53
#